data_AF-A0A1F3MYP2-F1
#
_entry.id   AF-A0A1F3MYP2-F1
#
_cell.length_a   1.000
_cell.length_b   1.000
_cell.length_c   1.000
_cell.angle_alpha   90.00
_cell.angle_beta   90.00
_cell.angle_gamma   90.00
#
_symmetry.space_group_name_H-M   'P 1'
#
loop_
_entity.id
_entity.type
_entity.pdbx_description
1 polymer ?
#
loop_
_entity_poly.entity_id
_entity_poly.type
_entity_poly.pdbx_seq_one_letter_code
_entity_poly.pdbx_strand_id
1 'polypeptide(L)'
;AGSHDLDRIRERGTLVVTTDFNSTDYFIYRGQPMGYQYELLQELADHLQIRLNVIVSNNLEQSFKCLTEGECDLIALNLTVTRERRKFLEFTEPHSQTRQVLVQRKPEGWENNPASWLEKQLIRNPLDLSGKTIHVQQNSSYAARLKNLSEEIGDTIHFFEVPEEAEQLITLVANGDIDYTVCDENIALVNQTYYQNIDVATAVSFPQNLAWAVNKGAGDLKYNIDQWLVSFKRTARYGVIYNKYFQNKRTAGMVQSDFFAISSGKISAWDEIIKKYSGDIGWDWLLVASLIYQESRFDPGARSWAGAYGLMQLMPSTATRFGLSVNSSPEDQIRAGTEFIKWLDERFREEIPDEKERIKFILASYNIGPGHVFDAMSLAEKFGKDSRLWDENVDEYLLNKSKPVFYNDPVVKYGYCRGIETYNYVIEVLDRYEHYRNIIPDASDRRG
;
A
#
# COMPACT_ATOMS: atom_id res chain seq x y z
N ALA A 1 -31.98 3.71 13.62
CA ALA A 1 -31.89 2.34 13.07
C ALA A 1 -30.41 1.99 13.08
N GLY A 2 -29.99 1.07 13.94
CA GLY A 2 -28.57 0.71 14.10
C GLY A 2 -28.03 0.19 12.78
N SER A 3 -26.91 0.73 12.33
CA SER A 3 -26.30 0.30 11.09
C SER A 3 -25.53 -0.98 11.35
N HIS A 4 -25.98 -2.11 10.81
CA HIS A 4 -25.20 -3.35 10.78
C HIS A 4 -24.06 -3.28 9.75
N ASP A 5 -23.39 -2.13 9.63
CA ASP A 5 -22.32 -1.93 8.66
C ASP A 5 -21.07 -2.72 9.02
N LEU A 6 -20.65 -2.71 10.30
CA LEU A 6 -19.52 -3.53 10.73
C LEU A 6 -19.79 -5.03 10.63
N ASP A 7 -21.02 -5.48 10.89
CA ASP A 7 -21.38 -6.89 10.76
C ASP A 7 -21.25 -7.35 9.30
N ARG A 8 -21.72 -6.55 8.33
CA ARG A 8 -21.52 -6.84 6.89
C ARG A 8 -20.04 -6.87 6.49
N ILE A 9 -19.22 -5.98 7.06
CA ILE A 9 -17.76 -5.97 6.81
C ILE A 9 -17.12 -7.24 7.37
N ARG A 10 -17.54 -7.69 8.56
CA ARG A 10 -17.09 -8.94 9.17
C ARG A 10 -17.53 -10.17 8.39
N GLU A 11 -18.78 -10.20 7.91
CA GLU A 11 -19.29 -11.25 7.03
C GLU A 11 -18.51 -11.32 5.72
N ARG A 12 -18.16 -10.16 5.13
CA ARG A 12 -17.27 -10.08 3.96
C ARG A 12 -15.82 -10.46 4.29
N GLY A 13 -15.42 -10.40 5.56
CA GLY A 13 -14.08 -10.72 6.05
C GLY A 13 -12.98 -9.73 5.67
N THR A 14 -13.34 -8.57 5.09
CA THR A 14 -12.38 -7.59 4.55
C THR A 14 -12.88 -6.17 4.76
N LEU A 15 -12.03 -5.28 5.29
CA LEU A 15 -12.20 -3.83 5.32
C LEU A 15 -11.61 -3.21 4.05
N VAL A 16 -12.43 -2.51 3.27
CA VAL A 16 -12.00 -1.83 2.03
C VAL A 16 -11.78 -0.36 2.33
N VAL A 17 -10.56 0.12 2.10
CA VAL A 17 -10.12 1.46 2.49
C VAL A 17 -9.51 2.17 1.30
N THR A 18 -9.81 3.46 1.13
CA THR A 18 -9.08 4.31 0.18
C THR A 18 -8.03 5.19 0.87
N THR A 19 -6.83 5.29 0.28
CA THR A 19 -5.72 6.14 0.75
C THR A 19 -4.95 6.78 -0.40
N ASP A 20 -4.19 7.84 -0.11
CA ASP A 20 -3.25 8.46 -1.02
C ASP A 20 -2.01 7.59 -1.10
N PHE A 21 -1.37 7.56 -2.27
CA PHE A 21 -0.04 7.01 -2.44
C PHE A 21 0.99 8.15 -2.51
N ASN A 22 1.81 8.25 -1.47
CA ASN A 22 2.82 9.29 -1.29
C ASN A 22 3.92 8.79 -0.33
N SER A 23 4.93 9.61 -0.05
CA SER A 23 6.06 9.25 0.82
C SER A 23 5.72 8.96 2.29
N THR A 24 4.50 9.29 2.72
CA THR A 24 4.09 9.19 4.13
C THR A 24 2.90 8.26 4.36
N ASP A 25 1.89 8.22 3.50
CA ASP A 25 0.61 7.55 3.77
C ASP A 25 0.63 6.08 3.31
N TYR A 26 0.99 5.83 2.05
CA TYR A 26 1.14 4.49 1.47
C TYR A 26 2.12 4.48 0.27
N PHE A 27 3.08 3.56 0.27
CA PHE A 27 4.07 3.38 -0.79
C PHE A 27 4.67 1.97 -0.80
N ILE A 28 5.38 1.62 -1.88
CA ILE A 28 6.21 0.41 -1.95
C ILE A 28 7.69 0.79 -1.94
N TYR A 29 8.42 0.19 -1.01
CA TYR A 29 9.88 0.28 -0.94
C TYR A 29 10.51 -1.10 -0.95
N ARG A 30 11.33 -1.40 -1.97
CA ARG A 30 11.98 -2.72 -2.16
C ARG A 30 10.99 -3.89 -2.11
N GLY A 31 9.81 -3.70 -2.70
CA GLY A 31 8.70 -4.68 -2.69
C GLY A 31 7.94 -4.81 -1.38
N GLN A 32 8.25 -4.01 -0.37
CA GLN A 32 7.45 -3.97 0.85
C GLN A 32 6.43 -2.82 0.79
N PRO A 33 5.12 -3.09 0.93
CA PRO A 33 4.13 -2.06 1.21
C PRO A 33 4.38 -1.44 2.58
N MET A 34 4.39 -0.11 2.64
CA MET A 34 4.74 0.69 3.81
C MET A 34 3.92 1.98 3.80
N GLY A 35 3.90 2.69 4.92
CA GLY A 35 3.19 3.96 5.06
C GLY A 35 2.59 4.12 6.45
N TYR A 36 2.45 5.36 6.89
CA TYR A 36 1.85 5.72 8.17
C TYR A 36 0.38 5.28 8.20
N GLN A 37 -0.42 5.68 7.21
CA GLN A 37 -1.83 5.29 7.14
C GLN A 37 -1.95 3.78 6.98
N TYR A 38 -1.14 3.18 6.10
CA TYR A 38 -1.13 1.74 5.89
C TYR A 38 -0.84 0.95 7.17
N GLU A 39 0.21 1.27 7.92
CA GLU A 39 0.52 0.56 9.16
C GLU A 39 -0.55 0.77 10.24
N LEU A 40 -1.18 1.96 10.32
CA LEU A 40 -2.32 2.16 11.22
C LEU A 40 -3.52 1.28 10.83
N LEU A 41 -3.80 1.17 9.53
CA LEU A 41 -4.89 0.34 9.02
C LEU A 41 -4.64 -1.14 9.22
N GLN A 42 -3.39 -1.62 9.12
CA GLN A 42 -3.04 -3.00 9.46
C GLN A 42 -3.35 -3.29 10.93
N GLU A 43 -2.96 -2.40 11.85
CA GLU A 43 -3.24 -2.56 13.29
C GLU A 43 -4.76 -2.49 13.59
N LEU A 44 -5.52 -1.71 12.82
CA LEU A 44 -6.99 -1.70 12.91
C LEU A 44 -7.58 -3.02 12.40
N ALA A 45 -7.14 -3.50 11.23
CA ALA A 45 -7.63 -4.73 10.61
C ALA A 45 -7.37 -5.95 11.51
N ASP A 46 -6.18 -6.02 12.10
CA ASP A 46 -5.81 -7.04 13.10
C ASP A 46 -6.72 -6.96 14.34
N HIS A 47 -6.99 -5.75 14.84
CA HIS A 47 -7.90 -5.54 15.96
C HIS A 47 -9.34 -5.99 15.65
N LEU A 48 -9.81 -5.71 14.43
CA LEU A 48 -11.12 -6.10 13.94
C LEU A 48 -11.21 -7.57 13.50
N GLN A 49 -10.07 -8.26 13.40
CA GLN A 49 -9.92 -9.64 12.92
C GLN A 49 -10.46 -9.85 11.50
N ILE A 50 -10.18 -8.89 10.62
CA ILE A 50 -10.57 -8.89 9.20
C ILE A 50 -9.37 -8.52 8.34
N ARG A 51 -9.40 -8.90 7.07
CA ARG A 51 -8.35 -8.51 6.11
C ARG A 51 -8.46 -7.03 5.74
N LEU A 52 -7.35 -6.44 5.33
CA LEU A 52 -7.30 -5.09 4.80
C LEU A 52 -7.20 -5.14 3.27
N ASN A 53 -8.11 -4.48 2.57
CA ASN A 53 -7.99 -4.19 1.15
C ASN A 53 -7.81 -2.69 0.96
N VAL A 54 -6.71 -2.28 0.34
CA VAL A 54 -6.38 -0.88 0.10
C VAL A 54 -6.62 -0.55 -1.37
N ILE A 55 -7.35 0.52 -1.63
CA ILE A 55 -7.53 1.15 -2.93
C ILE A 55 -6.77 2.47 -2.89
N VAL A 56 -5.95 2.76 -3.90
CA VAL A 56 -5.21 4.03 -3.93
C VAL A 56 -5.83 5.05 -4.87
N SER A 57 -5.88 6.30 -4.44
CA SER A 57 -6.21 7.44 -5.30
C SER A 57 -5.65 8.73 -4.71
N ASN A 58 -4.89 9.48 -5.50
CA ASN A 58 -4.44 10.83 -5.15
C ASN A 58 -5.46 11.91 -5.54
N ASN A 59 -6.66 11.52 -6.00
CA ASN A 59 -7.75 12.42 -6.34
C ASN A 59 -8.82 12.38 -5.24
N LEU A 60 -8.90 13.45 -4.45
CA LEU A 60 -9.86 13.57 -3.35
C LEU A 60 -11.32 13.38 -3.78
N GLU A 61 -11.71 13.80 -4.99
CA GLU A 61 -13.07 13.60 -5.50
C GLU A 61 -13.36 12.11 -5.70
N GLN A 62 -12.40 11.36 -6.25
CA GLN A 62 -12.53 9.91 -6.42
C GLN A 62 -12.57 9.20 -5.06
N SER A 63 -11.76 9.62 -4.09
CA SER A 63 -11.80 9.07 -2.72
C SER A 63 -13.15 9.33 -2.04
N PHE A 64 -13.75 10.51 -2.25
CA PHE A 64 -15.10 10.79 -1.78
C PHE A 64 -16.15 9.93 -2.48
N LYS A 65 -16.09 9.78 -3.80
CA LYS A 65 -17.01 8.92 -4.57
C LYS A 65 -16.94 7.47 -4.13
N CYS A 66 -15.72 6.93 -3.97
CA CYS A 66 -15.50 5.58 -3.47
C CYS A 66 -16.29 5.30 -2.18
N LEU A 67 -16.26 6.24 -1.23
CA LEU A 67 -16.98 6.10 0.02
C LEU A 67 -18.49 6.32 -0.13
N THR A 68 -18.92 7.34 -0.88
CA THR A 68 -20.35 7.68 -1.00
C THR A 68 -21.13 6.66 -1.85
N GLU A 69 -20.46 6.02 -2.80
CA GLU A 69 -21.02 4.97 -3.67
C GLU A 69 -20.91 3.57 -3.04
N GLY A 70 -20.19 3.44 -1.92
CA GLY A 70 -20.04 2.19 -1.17
C GLY A 70 -19.00 1.23 -1.77
N GLU A 71 -18.09 1.73 -2.60
CA GLU A 71 -16.93 0.98 -3.11
C GLU A 71 -15.87 0.76 -2.04
N CYS A 72 -15.76 1.68 -1.07
CA CYS A 72 -14.95 1.53 0.14
C CYS A 72 -15.76 1.87 1.40
N ASP A 73 -15.31 1.35 2.55
CA ASP A 73 -15.94 1.57 3.85
C ASP A 73 -15.33 2.75 4.61
N LEU A 74 -14.07 3.10 4.30
CA LEU A 74 -13.27 4.08 5.02
C LEU A 74 -12.37 4.89 4.06
N ILE A 75 -12.31 6.20 4.24
CA ILE A 75 -11.27 7.07 3.68
C ILE A 75 -10.20 7.27 4.77
N ALA A 76 -9.00 6.75 4.53
CA ALA A 76 -7.89 6.79 5.48
C ALA A 76 -6.77 7.71 4.99
N LEU A 77 -7.09 9.00 4.91
CA LEU A 77 -6.20 10.07 4.47
C LEU A 77 -5.88 11.00 5.63
N ASN A 78 -4.92 11.91 5.43
CA ASN A 78 -4.77 13.12 6.26
C ASN A 78 -5.92 14.11 5.98
N LEU A 79 -7.17 13.68 6.18
CA LEU A 79 -8.34 14.46 5.81
C LEU A 79 -8.66 15.49 6.89
N THR A 80 -8.45 16.76 6.56
CA THR A 80 -8.86 17.88 7.44
C THR A 80 -10.37 17.85 7.69
N VAL A 81 -10.76 17.88 8.96
CA VAL A 81 -12.16 17.92 9.41
C VAL A 81 -12.74 19.32 9.18
N THR A 82 -13.67 19.46 8.23
CA THR A 82 -14.33 20.75 7.93
C THR A 82 -15.85 20.67 8.12
N ARG A 83 -16.49 21.83 8.32
CA ARG A 83 -17.97 21.92 8.41
C ARG A 83 -18.64 21.47 7.10
N GLU A 84 -18.05 21.81 5.95
CA GLU A 84 -18.57 21.41 4.64
C GLU A 84 -18.51 19.90 4.44
N ARG A 85 -17.37 19.26 4.76
CA ARG A 85 -17.24 17.79 4.67
C ARG A 85 -18.18 17.06 5.62
N ARG A 86 -18.41 17.59 6.82
CA ARG A 86 -19.38 17.03 7.79
C ARG A 86 -20.83 16.99 7.29
N LYS A 87 -21.17 17.70 6.21
CA LYS A 87 -22.52 17.61 5.60
C LYS A 87 -22.75 16.24 4.96
N PHE A 88 -21.71 15.63 4.39
CA PHE A 88 -21.82 14.38 3.64
C PHE A 88 -20.93 13.23 4.15
N LEU A 89 -20.04 13.48 5.12
CA LEU A 89 -19.19 12.49 5.77
C LEU A 89 -19.41 12.43 7.28
N GLU A 90 -19.14 11.28 7.90
CA GLU A 90 -18.83 11.17 9.33
C GLU A 90 -17.33 11.02 9.52
N PHE A 91 -16.76 11.72 10.50
CA PHE A 91 -15.33 11.65 10.82
C PHE A 91 -15.09 10.89 12.10
N THR A 92 -14.08 10.03 12.11
CA THR A 92 -13.58 9.37 13.34
C THR A 92 -13.07 10.41 14.34
N GLU A 93 -12.72 9.95 15.54
CA GLU A 93 -11.83 10.70 16.40
C GLU A 93 -10.54 11.07 15.64
N PRO A 94 -9.98 12.27 15.83
CA PRO A 94 -8.78 12.68 15.12
C PRO A 94 -7.58 11.78 15.42
N HIS A 95 -6.96 11.23 14.39
CA HIS A 95 -5.73 10.45 14.53
C HIS A 95 -4.54 11.38 14.83
N SER A 96 -4.50 12.58 14.22
CA SER A 96 -3.45 13.57 14.43
C SER A 96 -3.98 15.01 14.30
N GLN A 97 -3.08 15.97 14.56
CA GLN A 97 -3.31 17.39 14.31
C GLN A 97 -2.12 17.96 13.56
N THR A 98 -2.37 18.90 12.65
CA THR A 98 -1.34 19.56 11.85
C THR A 98 -1.74 21.00 11.57
N ARG A 99 -0.77 21.84 11.21
CA ARG A 99 -1.04 23.17 10.63
C ARG A 99 -0.92 23.05 9.12
N GLN A 100 -1.66 23.86 8.39
CA GLN A 100 -1.34 24.13 6.98
C GLN A 100 -0.22 25.18 6.92
N VAL A 101 0.78 24.95 6.06
CA VAL A 101 1.95 25.80 5.87
C VAL A 101 2.11 26.20 4.40
N LEU A 102 2.67 27.39 4.18
CA LEU A 102 3.18 27.79 2.89
C LEU A 102 4.48 27.03 2.62
N VAL A 103 4.56 26.41 1.45
CA VAL A 103 5.80 25.88 0.91
C VAL A 103 6.32 26.84 -0.15
N GLN A 104 7.56 27.28 0.02
CA GLN A 104 8.23 28.24 -0.86
C GLN A 104 9.67 27.83 -1.11
N ARG A 105 10.25 28.24 -2.23
CA ARG A 105 11.65 27.96 -2.55
C ARG A 105 12.57 28.94 -1.84
N LYS A 106 13.68 28.45 -1.28
CA LYS A 106 14.77 29.30 -0.80
C LYS A 106 15.44 30.00 -1.99
N PRO A 107 15.77 31.29 -1.88
CA PRO A 107 16.41 32.04 -2.96
C PRO A 107 17.76 31.43 -3.33
N GLU A 108 18.19 31.63 -4.58
CA GLU A 108 19.49 31.17 -5.03
C GLU A 108 20.63 31.73 -4.17
N GLY A 109 21.64 30.92 -3.89
CA GLY A 109 22.76 31.31 -3.03
C GLY A 109 22.43 31.36 -1.54
N TRP A 110 21.26 30.87 -1.09
CA TRP A 110 20.90 30.83 0.34
C TRP A 110 21.95 30.15 1.23
N GLU A 111 22.63 29.11 0.72
CA GLU A 111 23.67 28.37 1.44
C GLU A 111 24.89 29.25 1.79
N ASN A 112 25.14 30.28 1.00
CA ASN A 112 26.29 31.19 1.15
C ASN A 112 25.95 32.45 1.95
N ASN A 113 24.69 32.61 2.37
CA ASN A 113 24.20 33.80 3.05
C ASN A 113 23.81 33.49 4.51
N PRO A 114 23.90 34.47 5.42
CA PRO A 114 23.51 34.26 6.81
C PRO A 114 22.00 34.01 6.93
N ALA A 115 21.60 33.26 7.96
CA ALA A 115 20.18 32.95 8.22
C ALA A 115 19.30 34.22 8.28
N SER A 116 19.80 35.32 8.84
CA SER A 116 19.08 36.59 8.91
C SER A 116 18.84 37.25 7.55
N TRP A 117 19.65 36.96 6.53
CA TRP A 117 19.39 37.37 5.16
C TRP A 117 18.28 36.52 4.56
N LEU A 118 18.36 35.20 4.74
CA LEU A 118 17.36 34.25 4.25
C LEU A 118 15.96 34.57 4.78
N GLU A 119 15.85 34.82 6.09
CA GLU A 119 14.59 35.19 6.75
C GLU A 119 13.93 36.45 6.18
N LYS A 120 14.70 37.37 5.59
CA LYS A 120 14.16 38.58 4.94
C LYS A 120 13.66 38.34 3.52
N GLN A 121 14.12 37.27 2.87
CA GLN A 121 13.71 36.92 1.50
C GLN A 121 12.45 36.07 1.48
N LEU A 122 12.16 35.37 2.58
CA LEU A 122 11.06 34.43 2.69
C LEU A 122 9.81 35.12 3.22
N ILE A 123 8.65 34.67 2.74
CA ILE A 123 7.36 35.07 3.32
C ILE A 123 7.29 34.46 4.71
N ARG A 124 7.15 35.30 5.74
CA ARG A 124 7.06 34.90 7.16
C ARG A 124 5.77 35.34 7.82
N ASN A 125 5.15 36.39 7.28
CA ASN A 125 3.85 36.87 7.71
C ASN A 125 2.81 36.47 6.66
N PRO A 126 1.71 35.78 7.02
CA PRO A 126 0.64 35.48 6.09
C PRO A 126 0.05 36.71 5.36
N LEU A 127 0.18 37.92 5.94
CA LEU A 127 -0.22 39.16 5.25
C LEU A 127 0.56 39.41 3.94
N ASP A 128 1.81 38.91 3.84
CA ASP A 128 2.66 39.08 2.66
C ASP A 128 2.29 38.13 1.51
N LEU A 129 1.23 37.32 1.68
CA LEU A 129 0.64 36.51 0.60
C LEU A 129 -0.27 37.33 -0.33
N SER A 130 -0.55 38.60 0.00
CA SER A 130 -1.27 39.49 -0.91
C SER A 130 -0.59 39.56 -2.29
N GLY A 131 -1.38 39.42 -3.34
CA GLY A 131 -0.95 39.44 -4.74
C GLY A 131 -0.12 38.23 -5.18
N LYS A 132 0.12 37.24 -4.31
CA LYS A 132 0.84 36.02 -4.66
C LYS A 132 -0.07 35.04 -5.39
N THR A 133 0.54 34.21 -6.22
CA THR A 133 -0.10 33.11 -6.94
C THR A 133 0.30 31.79 -6.30
N ILE A 134 -0.68 31.01 -5.85
CA ILE A 134 -0.45 29.76 -5.10
C ILE A 134 -1.19 28.62 -5.83
N HIS A 135 -0.55 27.47 -5.98
CA HIS A 135 -1.24 26.27 -6.51
C HIS A 135 -1.60 25.35 -5.35
N VAL A 136 -2.80 24.78 -5.37
CA VAL A 136 -3.29 23.87 -4.34
C VAL A 136 -4.08 22.73 -4.98
N GLN A 137 -4.10 21.57 -4.33
CA GLN A 137 -4.87 20.42 -4.81
C GLN A 137 -6.37 20.75 -4.85
N GLN A 138 -7.07 20.32 -5.90
CA GLN A 138 -8.52 20.41 -6.04
C GLN A 138 -9.25 19.73 -4.87
N ASN A 139 -10.35 20.32 -4.40
CA ASN A 139 -11.18 19.80 -3.30
C ASN A 139 -10.46 19.66 -1.94
N SER A 140 -9.25 20.21 -1.82
CA SER A 140 -8.50 20.27 -0.58
C SER A 140 -9.06 21.33 0.38
N SER A 141 -8.71 21.23 1.66
CA SER A 141 -8.97 22.30 2.63
C SER A 141 -8.08 23.53 2.42
N TYR A 142 -7.06 23.43 1.55
CA TYR A 142 -6.09 24.50 1.31
C TYR A 142 -6.72 25.66 0.53
N ALA A 143 -7.51 25.37 -0.51
CA ALA A 143 -8.24 26.38 -1.29
C ALA A 143 -9.20 27.20 -0.40
N ALA A 144 -9.98 26.52 0.43
CA ALA A 144 -10.87 27.19 1.39
C ALA A 144 -10.09 28.04 2.40
N ARG A 145 -8.90 27.60 2.82
CA ARG A 145 -8.06 28.38 3.73
C ARG A 145 -7.53 29.64 3.07
N LEU A 146 -7.02 29.55 1.84
CA LEU A 146 -6.52 30.69 1.07
C LEU A 146 -7.62 31.72 0.81
N LYS A 147 -8.83 31.26 0.49
CA LYS A 147 -10.00 32.13 0.35
C LYS A 147 -10.29 32.91 1.64
N ASN A 148 -10.39 32.20 2.78
CA ASN A 148 -10.64 32.84 4.07
C ASN A 148 -9.52 33.81 4.45
N LEU A 149 -8.27 33.45 4.18
CA LEU A 149 -7.12 34.31 4.48
C LEU A 149 -7.13 35.58 3.62
N SER A 150 -7.50 35.47 2.34
CA SER A 150 -7.70 36.64 1.46
C SER A 150 -8.77 37.59 2.01
N GLU A 151 -9.91 37.05 2.48
CA GLU A 151 -10.97 37.83 3.13
C GLU A 151 -10.47 38.48 4.44
N GLU A 152 -9.69 37.77 5.26
CA GLU A 152 -9.10 38.26 6.51
C GLU A 152 -8.07 39.39 6.29
N ILE A 153 -7.22 39.26 5.26
CA ILE A 153 -6.21 40.27 4.88
C ILE A 153 -6.88 41.53 4.31
N GLY A 154 -8.05 41.39 3.68
CA GLY A 154 -8.69 42.45 2.93
C GLY A 154 -8.01 42.73 1.58
N ASP A 155 -7.29 41.73 1.05
CA ASP A 155 -6.58 41.80 -0.23
C ASP A 155 -6.59 40.43 -0.92
N THR A 156 -6.25 40.39 -2.21
CA THR A 156 -6.41 39.19 -3.04
C THR A 156 -5.21 38.26 -2.94
N ILE A 157 -5.45 37.00 -2.60
CA ILE A 157 -4.51 35.90 -2.86
C ILE A 157 -4.98 35.18 -4.12
N HIS A 158 -4.15 35.13 -5.17
CA HIS A 158 -4.47 34.37 -6.37
C HIS A 158 -4.15 32.90 -6.14
N PHE A 159 -5.06 31.99 -6.49
CA PHE A 159 -4.75 30.56 -6.43
C PHE A 159 -5.41 29.75 -7.55
N PHE A 160 -4.73 28.66 -7.91
CA PHE A 160 -5.22 27.67 -8.87
C PHE A 160 -5.45 26.34 -8.16
N GLU A 161 -6.64 25.77 -8.34
CA GLU A 161 -6.93 24.41 -7.93
C GLU A 161 -6.55 23.44 -9.05
N VAL A 162 -5.56 22.59 -8.79
CA VAL A 162 -4.99 21.66 -9.78
C VAL A 162 -5.16 20.19 -9.34
N PRO A 163 -5.16 19.21 -10.26
CA PRO A 163 -5.35 17.80 -9.89
C PRO A 163 -4.19 17.20 -9.09
N GLU A 164 -3.00 17.80 -9.14
CA GLU A 164 -1.81 17.34 -8.44
C GLU A 164 -1.98 17.35 -6.91
N GLU A 165 -1.50 16.28 -6.27
CA GLU A 165 -1.49 16.14 -4.81
C GLU A 165 -0.38 16.98 -4.17
N ALA A 166 -0.46 17.21 -2.85
CA ALA A 166 0.46 18.08 -2.13
C ALA A 166 1.94 17.74 -2.34
N GLU A 167 2.33 16.47 -2.37
CA GLU A 167 3.73 16.08 -2.58
C GLU A 167 4.23 16.47 -3.99
N GLN A 168 3.39 16.28 -5.01
CA GLN A 168 3.70 16.69 -6.38
C GLN A 168 3.85 18.22 -6.49
N LEU A 169 2.98 18.97 -5.82
CA LEU A 169 3.07 20.43 -5.75
C LEU A 169 4.35 20.90 -5.04
N ILE A 170 4.79 20.20 -3.99
CA ILE A 170 6.05 20.49 -3.32
C ILE A 170 7.23 20.27 -4.29
N THR A 171 7.22 19.20 -5.08
CA THR A 171 8.23 18.97 -6.12
C THR A 171 8.28 20.12 -7.13
N LEU A 172 7.14 20.61 -7.61
CA LEU A 172 7.08 21.75 -8.54
C LEU A 172 7.67 23.03 -7.91
N VAL A 173 7.40 23.29 -6.63
CA VAL A 173 8.05 24.41 -5.89
C VAL A 173 9.56 24.19 -5.78
N ALA A 174 10.01 23.00 -5.43
CA ALA A 174 11.44 22.69 -5.29
C ALA A 174 12.20 22.89 -6.62
N ASN A 175 11.59 22.50 -7.74
CA ASN A 175 12.15 22.66 -9.08
C ASN A 175 12.08 24.12 -9.58
N GLY A 176 11.19 24.93 -9.02
CA GLY A 176 10.96 26.32 -9.45
C GLY A 176 9.95 26.44 -10.61
N ASP A 177 9.14 25.40 -10.85
CA ASP A 177 8.07 25.40 -11.86
C ASP A 177 6.86 26.23 -11.40
N ILE A 178 6.65 26.32 -10.08
CA ILE A 178 5.69 27.21 -9.42
C ILE A 178 6.35 27.87 -8.20
N ASP A 179 5.88 29.06 -7.81
CA ASP A 179 6.49 29.80 -6.70
C ASP A 179 6.07 29.26 -5.32
N TYR A 180 4.80 28.89 -5.17
CA TYR A 180 4.18 28.59 -3.88
C TYR A 180 3.14 27.47 -3.99
N THR A 181 3.08 26.65 -2.94
CA THR A 181 1.93 25.78 -2.62
C THR A 181 1.58 25.87 -1.14
N VAL A 182 0.42 25.35 -0.74
CA VAL A 182 0.03 25.15 0.66
C VAL A 182 -0.32 23.69 0.88
N CYS A 183 0.20 23.12 1.96
CA CYS A 183 -0.10 21.76 2.38
C CYS A 183 -0.01 21.59 3.90
N ASP A 184 -0.31 20.39 4.39
CA ASP A 184 -0.15 20.04 5.79
C ASP A 184 1.34 19.99 6.20
N GLU A 185 1.64 20.53 7.39
CA GLU A 185 3.00 20.75 7.90
C GLU A 185 3.81 19.45 8.02
N ASN A 186 3.18 18.35 8.45
CA ASN A 186 3.84 17.05 8.54
C ASN A 186 4.32 16.53 7.17
N ILE A 187 3.54 16.76 6.10
CA ILE A 187 3.93 16.40 4.74
C ILE A 187 5.07 17.30 4.28
N ALA A 188 4.96 18.61 4.53
CA ALA A 188 5.97 19.60 4.16
C ALA A 188 7.34 19.33 4.84
N LEU A 189 7.32 18.99 6.13
CA LEU A 189 8.51 18.68 6.92
C LEU A 189 9.21 17.41 6.44
N VAL A 190 8.45 16.37 6.08
CA VAL A 190 9.02 15.15 5.49
C VAL A 190 9.67 15.49 4.15
N ASN A 191 9.01 16.26 3.29
CA ASN A 191 9.56 16.64 1.99
C ASN A 191 10.83 17.51 2.09
N GLN A 192 10.90 18.42 3.07
CA GLN A 192 12.07 19.27 3.28
C GLN A 192 13.36 18.48 3.58
N THR A 193 13.25 17.23 4.04
CA THR A 193 14.42 16.39 4.32
C THR A 193 15.21 16.02 3.06
N TYR A 194 14.56 15.93 1.89
CA TYR A 194 15.20 15.64 0.61
C TYR A 194 15.15 16.81 -0.37
N TYR A 195 14.19 17.73 -0.26
CA TYR A 195 14.21 19.04 -0.93
C TYR A 195 14.77 20.12 0.00
N GLN A 196 16.08 20.13 0.22
CA GLN A 196 16.70 21.08 1.17
C GLN A 196 16.54 22.55 0.76
N ASN A 197 16.19 22.80 -0.50
CA ASN A 197 15.98 24.12 -1.08
C ASN A 197 14.54 24.66 -0.89
N ILE A 198 13.64 23.96 -0.18
CA ILE A 198 12.33 24.50 0.20
C ILE A 198 12.32 24.99 1.66
N ASP A 199 11.44 25.93 1.93
CA ASP A 199 11.09 26.45 3.24
C ASP A 199 9.60 26.21 3.51
N VAL A 200 9.29 25.81 4.74
CA VAL A 200 7.94 25.37 5.16
C VAL A 200 7.53 26.00 6.51
N ALA A 201 8.23 27.04 6.96
CA ALA A 201 8.11 27.56 8.33
C ALA A 201 6.86 28.43 8.53
N THR A 202 6.25 28.91 7.44
CA THR A 202 5.17 29.89 7.50
C THR A 202 3.82 29.21 7.58
N ALA A 203 3.31 29.07 8.80
CA ALA A 203 1.97 28.57 9.03
C ALA A 203 0.91 29.55 8.52
N VAL A 204 -0.03 29.05 7.74
CA VAL A 204 -1.19 29.82 7.21
C VAL A 204 -2.48 29.48 7.94
N SER A 205 -2.44 28.58 8.92
CA SER A 205 -3.58 28.19 9.76
C SER A 205 -3.17 27.86 11.19
N PHE A 206 -4.16 27.84 12.09
CA PHE A 206 -4.02 27.22 13.40
C PHE A 206 -4.06 25.68 13.27
N PRO A 207 -3.64 24.90 14.30
CA PRO A 207 -3.71 23.44 14.25
C PRO A 207 -5.12 22.91 13.97
N GLN A 208 -5.26 22.06 12.96
CA GLN A 208 -6.51 21.44 12.54
C GLN A 208 -6.49 19.94 12.85
N ASN A 209 -7.68 19.38 13.06
CA ASN A 209 -7.85 17.95 13.26
C ASN A 209 -7.80 17.21 11.92
N LEU A 210 -6.96 16.18 11.86
CA LEU A 210 -6.94 15.19 10.79
C LEU A 210 -7.62 13.92 11.29
N ALA A 211 -8.59 13.42 10.53
CA ALA A 211 -9.35 12.24 10.89
C ALA A 211 -9.70 11.42 9.65
N TRP A 212 -9.92 10.12 9.84
CA TRP A 212 -10.50 9.29 8.80
C TRP A 212 -11.98 9.58 8.65
N ALA A 213 -12.56 9.21 7.52
CA ALA A 213 -13.96 9.41 7.24
C ALA A 213 -14.68 8.12 6.84
N VAL A 214 -15.90 7.96 7.33
CA VAL A 214 -16.83 6.90 6.94
C VAL A 214 -18.11 7.50 6.37
N ASN A 215 -18.91 6.70 5.68
CA ASN A 215 -20.16 7.15 5.09
C ASN A 215 -21.16 7.58 6.18
N LYS A 216 -22.06 8.52 5.84
CA LYS A 216 -23.15 8.91 6.74
C LYS A 216 -23.98 7.68 7.10
N GLY A 217 -24.15 7.45 8.40
CA GLY A 217 -24.87 6.29 8.90
C GLY A 217 -24.03 5.04 9.13
N ALA A 218 -22.72 5.05 8.90
CA ALA A 218 -21.79 3.99 9.30
C ALA A 218 -21.41 4.10 10.79
N GLY A 219 -22.42 4.05 11.66
CA GLY A 219 -22.28 4.35 13.09
C GLY A 219 -21.48 3.29 13.85
N ASP A 220 -21.70 2.02 13.55
CA ASP A 220 -21.06 0.92 14.27
C ASP A 220 -19.58 0.79 13.87
N LEU A 221 -19.25 0.90 12.58
CA LEU A 221 -17.85 0.95 12.14
C LEU A 221 -17.10 2.12 12.80
N LYS A 222 -17.67 3.33 12.72
CA LYS A 222 -17.10 4.53 13.33
C LYS A 222 -16.84 4.34 14.82
N TYR A 223 -17.84 3.88 15.56
CA TYR A 223 -17.73 3.69 17.00
C TYR A 223 -16.58 2.74 17.36
N ASN A 224 -16.46 1.62 16.65
CA ASN A 224 -15.38 0.65 16.89
C ASN A 224 -14.01 1.22 16.54
N ILE A 225 -13.89 1.95 15.42
CA ILE A 225 -12.65 2.65 15.05
C ILE A 225 -12.27 3.67 16.13
N ASP A 226 -13.23 4.47 16.61
CA ASP A 226 -12.95 5.51 17.62
C ASP A 226 -12.46 4.91 18.94
N GLN A 227 -13.13 3.86 19.44
CA GLN A 227 -12.70 3.18 20.67
C GLN A 227 -11.30 2.59 20.52
N TRP A 228 -11.04 1.93 19.40
CA TRP A 228 -9.71 1.40 19.08
C TRP A 228 -8.68 2.53 19.02
N LEU A 229 -8.92 3.58 18.23
CA LEU A 229 -7.97 4.65 17.97
C LEU A 229 -7.59 5.41 19.24
N VAL A 230 -8.56 5.71 20.11
CA VAL A 230 -8.30 6.36 21.41
C VAL A 230 -7.37 5.53 22.29
N SER A 231 -7.54 4.20 22.29
CA SER A 231 -6.68 3.29 23.04
C SER A 231 -5.31 3.09 22.38
N PHE A 232 -5.27 2.91 21.06
CA PHE A 232 -4.09 2.60 20.28
C PHE A 232 -3.08 3.75 20.30
N LYS A 233 -3.55 5.00 20.23
CA LYS A 233 -2.69 6.20 20.31
C LYS A 233 -1.87 6.31 21.60
N ARG A 234 -2.25 5.58 22.65
CA ARG A 234 -1.53 5.55 23.95
C ARG A 234 -0.48 4.44 24.03
N THR A 235 -0.37 3.60 23.00
CA THR A 235 0.54 2.46 22.98
C THR A 235 1.93 2.86 22.48
N ALA A 236 2.95 2.09 22.86
CA ALA A 236 4.29 2.23 22.30
C ALA A 236 4.31 1.97 20.79
N ARG A 237 3.43 1.09 20.29
CA ARG A 237 3.33 0.74 18.87
C ARG A 237 2.97 1.95 18.01
N TYR A 238 1.97 2.73 18.43
CA TYR A 238 1.63 4.00 17.77
C TYR A 238 2.83 4.96 17.70
N GLY A 239 3.55 5.12 18.82
CA GLY A 239 4.75 5.96 18.87
C GLY A 239 5.86 5.49 17.91
N VAL A 240 6.06 4.17 17.79
CA VAL A 240 7.01 3.58 16.84
C VAL A 240 6.60 3.89 15.39
N ILE A 241 5.33 3.71 15.04
CA ILE A 241 4.81 4.01 13.69
C ILE A 241 4.98 5.50 13.39
N TYR A 242 4.52 6.39 14.28
CA TYR A 242 4.63 7.84 14.09
C TYR A 242 6.08 8.30 13.89
N ASN A 243 6.99 7.85 14.77
CA ASN A 243 8.40 8.25 14.69
C ASN A 243 9.08 7.70 13.44
N LYS A 244 8.68 6.51 12.96
CA LYS A 244 9.20 5.92 11.72
C LYS A 244 8.95 6.83 10.51
N TYR A 245 7.77 7.44 10.39
CA TYR A 245 7.40 8.22 9.21
C TYR A 245 7.68 9.73 9.35
N PHE A 246 7.51 10.31 10.54
CA PHE A 246 7.60 11.77 10.71
C PHE A 246 8.85 12.26 11.44
N GLN A 247 9.65 11.39 12.06
CA GLN A 247 10.87 11.80 12.80
C GLN A 247 12.15 11.12 12.32
N ASN A 248 12.07 10.01 11.58
CA ASN A 248 13.23 9.24 11.16
C ASN A 248 13.76 9.67 9.79
N LYS A 249 14.96 10.27 9.77
CA LYS A 249 15.66 10.68 8.55
C LYS A 249 15.97 9.53 7.57
N ARG A 250 15.94 8.25 8.01
CA ARG A 250 16.13 7.11 7.10
C ARG A 250 14.95 6.93 6.15
N THR A 251 13.72 7.16 6.63
CA THR A 251 12.50 7.04 5.81
C THR A 251 12.47 8.13 4.74
N ALA A 252 12.87 9.35 5.10
CA ALA A 252 13.16 10.43 4.16
C ALA A 252 14.14 10.03 3.04
N GLY A 253 15.22 9.30 3.38
CA GLY A 253 16.18 8.79 2.39
C GLY A 253 15.63 7.69 1.47
N MET A 254 14.51 7.05 1.81
CA MET A 254 13.90 6.02 0.95
C MET A 254 13.35 6.63 -0.34
N VAL A 255 12.81 7.85 -0.29
CA VAL A 255 12.23 8.56 -1.44
C VAL A 255 13.25 8.76 -2.57
N GLN A 256 14.53 8.90 -2.21
CA GLN A 256 15.65 9.05 -3.16
C GLN A 256 16.18 7.71 -3.71
N SER A 257 15.66 6.57 -3.25
CA SER A 257 16.14 5.24 -3.68
C SER A 257 15.52 4.82 -5.00
N ASP A 258 16.31 4.14 -5.84
CA ASP A 258 15.86 3.52 -7.10
C ASP A 258 14.77 2.43 -6.96
N PHE A 259 14.42 2.03 -5.73
CA PHE A 259 13.42 1.01 -5.41
C PHE A 259 12.23 1.58 -4.63
N PHE A 260 12.07 2.90 -4.66
CA PHE A 260 10.86 3.58 -4.24
C PHE A 260 9.91 3.64 -5.43
N ALA A 261 8.86 2.82 -5.40
CA ALA A 261 8.05 2.54 -6.58
C ALA A 261 7.36 3.80 -7.14
N ILE A 262 6.99 4.75 -6.27
CA ILE A 262 6.31 6.00 -6.66
C ILE A 262 7.18 6.84 -7.61
N SER A 263 8.48 6.97 -7.35
CA SER A 263 9.38 7.79 -8.20
C SER A 263 10.01 7.00 -9.33
N SER A 264 10.32 5.71 -9.11
CA SER A 264 11.12 4.90 -10.05
C SER A 264 10.28 3.99 -10.95
N GLY A 265 9.06 3.65 -10.54
CA GLY A 265 8.28 2.57 -11.14
C GLY A 265 8.91 1.17 -10.97
N LYS A 266 9.92 1.02 -10.12
CA LYS A 266 10.66 -0.22 -9.88
C LYS A 266 10.36 -0.80 -8.50
N ILE A 267 10.21 -2.12 -8.46
CA ILE A 267 10.08 -2.92 -7.23
C ILE A 267 11.45 -3.43 -6.78
N SER A 268 12.26 -3.88 -7.74
CA SER A 268 13.51 -4.60 -7.48
C SER A 268 14.55 -4.33 -8.55
N ALA A 269 15.77 -4.85 -8.32
CA ALA A 269 16.83 -4.84 -9.33
C ALA A 269 16.56 -5.80 -10.50
N TRP A 270 15.54 -6.65 -10.38
CA TRP A 270 15.30 -7.79 -11.26
C TRP A 270 14.07 -7.62 -12.15
N ASP A 271 13.37 -6.48 -12.08
CA ASP A 271 12.07 -6.27 -12.72
C ASP A 271 12.05 -6.60 -14.22
N GLU A 272 13.10 -6.23 -14.97
CA GLU A 272 13.18 -6.54 -16.42
C GLU A 272 13.37 -8.04 -16.68
N ILE A 273 14.10 -8.74 -15.82
CA ILE A 273 14.25 -10.19 -15.90
C ILE A 273 12.94 -10.87 -15.52
N ILE A 274 12.26 -10.39 -14.47
CA ILE A 274 10.97 -10.89 -14.04
C ILE A 274 9.94 -10.72 -15.16
N LYS A 275 9.85 -9.53 -15.77
CA LYS A 275 8.96 -9.27 -16.93
C LYS A 275 9.19 -10.24 -18.08
N LYS A 276 10.46 -10.45 -18.45
CA LYS A 276 10.84 -11.39 -19.52
C LYS A 276 10.27 -12.79 -19.29
N TYR A 277 10.55 -13.39 -18.13
CA TYR A 277 10.16 -14.79 -17.87
C TYR A 277 8.71 -14.95 -17.41
N SER A 278 8.07 -13.90 -16.88
CA SER A 278 6.63 -13.92 -16.57
C SER A 278 5.80 -14.05 -17.85
N GLY A 279 6.26 -13.41 -18.94
CA GLY A 279 5.63 -13.54 -20.26
C GLY A 279 5.61 -14.98 -20.79
N ASP A 280 6.64 -15.80 -20.48
CA ASP A 280 6.72 -17.20 -20.92
C ASP A 280 5.69 -18.12 -20.27
N ILE A 281 5.13 -17.70 -19.13
CA ILE A 281 4.12 -18.44 -18.36
C ILE A 281 2.74 -17.77 -18.39
N GLY A 282 2.60 -16.62 -19.06
CA GLY A 282 1.35 -15.88 -19.15
C GLY A 282 0.93 -15.15 -17.88
N TRP A 283 1.83 -15.02 -16.88
CA TRP A 283 1.52 -14.32 -15.64
C TRP A 283 1.88 -12.84 -15.74
N ASP A 284 1.15 -12.01 -15.00
CA ASP A 284 1.57 -10.65 -14.70
C ASP A 284 2.90 -10.68 -13.94
N TRP A 285 3.86 -9.87 -14.38
CA TRP A 285 5.19 -9.79 -13.78
C TRP A 285 5.15 -9.33 -12.32
N LEU A 286 4.13 -8.55 -11.94
CA LEU A 286 3.93 -8.12 -10.56
C LEU A 286 3.58 -9.30 -9.64
N LEU A 287 2.83 -10.30 -10.14
CA LEU A 287 2.53 -11.52 -9.38
C LEU A 287 3.80 -12.35 -9.17
N VAL A 288 4.63 -12.49 -10.19
CA VAL A 288 5.93 -13.18 -10.08
C VAL A 288 6.89 -12.42 -9.16
N ALA A 289 6.91 -11.09 -9.22
CA ALA A 289 7.67 -10.25 -8.29
C ALA A 289 7.18 -10.43 -6.85
N SER A 290 5.87 -10.56 -6.63
CA SER A 290 5.30 -10.82 -5.30
C SER A 290 5.73 -12.17 -4.75
N LEU A 291 5.71 -13.21 -5.57
CA LEU A 291 6.22 -14.53 -5.23
C LEU A 291 7.71 -14.48 -4.86
N ILE A 292 8.56 -13.85 -5.69
CA ILE A 292 10.00 -13.71 -5.40
C ILE A 292 10.24 -12.96 -4.09
N TYR A 293 9.44 -11.92 -3.81
CA TYR A 293 9.55 -11.22 -2.53
C TYR A 293 9.22 -12.14 -1.36
N GLN A 294 8.15 -12.95 -1.47
CA GLN A 294 7.79 -13.93 -0.45
C GLN A 294 8.91 -14.95 -0.19
N GLU A 295 9.57 -15.39 -1.26
CA GLU A 295 10.60 -16.41 -1.19
C GLU A 295 11.94 -15.88 -0.62
N SER A 296 12.43 -14.76 -1.12
CA SER A 296 13.79 -14.30 -0.81
C SER A 296 13.92 -12.82 -0.47
N ARG A 297 12.83 -12.05 -0.55
CA ARG A 297 12.86 -10.58 -0.51
C ARG A 297 13.84 -10.01 -1.54
N PHE A 298 13.87 -10.61 -2.73
CA PHE A 298 14.76 -10.28 -3.85
C PHE A 298 16.26 -10.51 -3.59
N ASP A 299 16.64 -11.35 -2.61
CA ASP A 299 18.03 -11.73 -2.36
C ASP A 299 18.43 -12.97 -3.19
N PRO A 300 19.33 -12.84 -4.20
CA PRO A 300 19.81 -13.98 -4.99
C PRO A 300 20.75 -14.92 -4.22
N GLY A 301 21.22 -14.49 -3.04
CA GLY A 301 22.05 -15.29 -2.12
C GLY A 301 21.25 -16.04 -1.06
N ALA A 302 19.93 -15.86 -0.99
CA ALA A 302 19.09 -16.44 0.04
C ALA A 302 19.18 -17.96 0.10
N ARG A 303 19.29 -18.49 1.32
CA ARG A 303 19.35 -19.93 1.61
C ARG A 303 18.42 -20.25 2.78
N SER A 304 17.47 -21.16 2.55
CA SER A 304 16.61 -21.66 3.63
C SER A 304 17.33 -22.73 4.45
N TRP A 305 16.83 -22.97 5.67
CA TRP A 305 17.30 -24.06 6.53
C TRP A 305 17.10 -25.44 5.90
N ALA A 306 16.09 -25.59 5.04
CA ALA A 306 15.79 -26.82 4.30
C ALA A 306 16.63 -26.96 3.01
N GLY A 307 17.46 -25.96 2.68
CA GLY A 307 18.36 -25.98 1.53
C GLY A 307 17.78 -25.39 0.24
N ALA A 308 16.62 -24.72 0.30
CA ALA A 308 16.13 -23.92 -0.82
C ALA A 308 17.10 -22.77 -1.14
N TYR A 309 17.24 -22.42 -2.41
CA TYR A 309 18.27 -21.47 -2.87
C TYR A 309 17.75 -20.45 -3.90
N GLY A 310 18.26 -19.22 -3.78
CA GLY A 310 18.13 -18.16 -4.78
C GLY A 310 16.83 -17.37 -4.69
N LEU A 311 16.59 -16.52 -5.70
CA LEU A 311 15.47 -15.59 -5.75
C LEU A 311 14.10 -16.27 -5.58
N MET A 312 13.93 -17.45 -6.17
CA MET A 312 12.67 -18.19 -6.17
C MET A 312 12.70 -19.41 -5.23
N GLN A 313 13.72 -19.53 -4.38
CA GLN A 313 13.87 -20.58 -3.35
C GLN A 313 13.51 -22.00 -3.83
N LEU A 314 14.13 -22.47 -4.91
CA LEU A 314 13.91 -23.85 -5.35
C LEU A 314 14.63 -24.84 -4.43
N MET A 315 13.91 -25.87 -3.99
CA MET A 315 14.49 -27.01 -3.26
C MET A 315 15.51 -27.76 -4.13
N PRO A 316 16.54 -28.42 -3.56
CA PRO A 316 17.63 -29.00 -4.34
C PRO A 316 17.22 -29.98 -5.45
N SER A 317 16.20 -30.81 -5.20
CA SER A 317 15.66 -31.73 -6.21
C SER A 317 14.98 -30.99 -7.37
N THR A 318 14.19 -29.96 -7.08
CA THR A 318 13.56 -29.08 -8.08
C THR A 318 14.61 -28.27 -8.83
N ALA A 319 15.58 -27.69 -8.12
CA ALA A 319 16.68 -26.94 -8.71
C ALA A 319 17.45 -27.79 -9.73
N THR A 320 17.82 -29.03 -9.36
CA THR A 320 18.52 -29.97 -10.25
C THR A 320 17.69 -30.27 -11.51
N ARG A 321 16.38 -30.43 -11.37
CA ARG A 321 15.47 -30.73 -12.49
C ARG A 321 15.42 -29.61 -13.53
N PHE A 322 15.52 -28.36 -13.10
CA PHE A 322 15.48 -27.17 -13.97
C PHE A 322 16.87 -26.56 -14.21
N GLY A 323 17.94 -27.33 -13.95
CA GLY A 323 19.32 -26.94 -14.27
C GLY A 323 19.89 -25.82 -13.40
N LEU A 324 19.36 -25.62 -12.20
CA LEU A 324 19.80 -24.60 -11.26
C LEU A 324 20.86 -25.13 -10.28
N SER A 325 21.91 -24.34 -10.05
CA SER A 325 22.98 -24.62 -9.09
C SER A 325 23.24 -23.40 -8.19
N VAL A 326 24.03 -23.58 -7.12
CA VAL A 326 24.41 -22.49 -6.20
C VAL A 326 25.27 -21.39 -6.81
N ASN A 327 25.78 -21.59 -8.04
CA ASN A 327 26.56 -20.62 -8.80
C ASN A 327 25.74 -19.99 -9.95
N SER A 328 24.46 -20.35 -10.06
CA SER A 328 23.59 -19.85 -11.13
C SER A 328 23.34 -18.36 -11.00
N SER A 329 23.28 -17.69 -12.15
CA SER A 329 23.00 -16.27 -12.23
C SER A 329 21.58 -15.95 -11.70
N PRO A 330 21.30 -14.71 -11.25
CA PRO A 330 19.94 -14.29 -10.92
C PRO A 330 18.94 -14.55 -12.06
N GLU A 331 19.38 -14.42 -13.31
CA GLU A 331 18.56 -14.73 -14.48
C GLU A 331 18.19 -16.22 -14.54
N ASP A 332 19.15 -17.12 -14.35
CA ASP A 332 18.89 -18.56 -14.30
C ASP A 332 17.98 -18.95 -13.13
N GLN A 333 18.10 -18.27 -11.98
CA GLN A 333 17.23 -18.48 -10.83
C GLN A 333 15.77 -18.17 -11.15
N ILE A 334 15.50 -17.05 -11.83
CA ILE A 334 14.14 -16.65 -12.23
C ILE A 334 13.61 -17.57 -13.34
N ARG A 335 14.44 -17.90 -14.34
CA ARG A 335 14.07 -18.85 -15.40
C ARG A 335 13.67 -20.21 -14.83
N ALA A 336 14.48 -20.77 -13.94
CA ALA A 336 14.19 -22.09 -13.35
C ALA A 336 12.90 -22.07 -12.51
N GLY A 337 12.65 -21.00 -11.75
CA GLY A 337 11.42 -20.89 -10.95
C GLY A 337 10.16 -20.69 -11.80
N THR A 338 10.25 -19.94 -12.89
CA THR A 338 9.13 -19.80 -13.85
C THR A 338 8.89 -21.09 -14.65
N GLU A 339 9.93 -21.84 -15.01
CA GLU A 339 9.78 -23.20 -15.55
C GLU A 339 9.10 -24.16 -14.55
N PHE A 340 9.38 -24.02 -13.26
CA PHE A 340 8.68 -24.78 -12.22
C PHE A 340 7.20 -24.39 -12.11
N ILE A 341 6.88 -23.10 -12.17
CA ILE A 341 5.49 -22.60 -12.23
C ILE A 341 4.76 -23.17 -13.45
N LYS A 342 5.38 -23.15 -14.62
CA LYS A 342 4.83 -23.73 -15.85
C LYS A 342 4.54 -25.22 -15.69
N TRP A 343 5.47 -25.94 -15.07
CA TRP A 343 5.28 -27.36 -14.79
C TRP A 343 4.12 -27.62 -13.81
N LEU A 344 3.87 -26.72 -12.85
CA LEU A 344 2.70 -26.79 -11.97
C LEU A 344 1.41 -26.47 -12.73
N ASP A 345 1.40 -25.43 -13.56
CA ASP A 345 0.23 -25.06 -14.37
C ASP A 345 -0.25 -26.21 -15.26
N GLU A 346 0.67 -26.90 -15.93
CA GLU A 346 0.37 -28.10 -16.75
C GLU A 346 -0.35 -29.20 -15.97
N ARG A 347 -0.17 -29.29 -14.65
CA ARG A 347 -0.83 -30.29 -13.81
C ARG A 347 -2.25 -29.92 -13.41
N PHE A 348 -2.56 -28.64 -13.34
CA PHE A 348 -3.87 -28.15 -12.88
C PHE A 348 -4.75 -27.68 -14.03
N ARG A 349 -4.18 -27.43 -15.22
CA ARG A 349 -4.89 -26.82 -16.37
C ARG A 349 -6.17 -27.56 -16.78
N GLU A 350 -6.17 -28.89 -16.76
CA GLU A 350 -7.34 -29.69 -17.11
C GLU A 350 -8.40 -29.70 -15.99
N GLU A 351 -7.96 -29.82 -14.73
CA GLU A 351 -8.86 -29.89 -13.57
C GLU A 351 -9.47 -28.54 -13.22
N ILE A 352 -8.73 -27.45 -13.46
CA ILE A 352 -9.06 -26.07 -13.07
C ILE A 352 -8.90 -25.17 -14.31
N PRO A 353 -9.92 -25.11 -15.19
CA PRO A 353 -9.82 -24.32 -16.42
C PRO A 353 -9.76 -22.81 -16.18
N ASP A 354 -10.40 -22.32 -15.11
CA ASP A 354 -10.32 -20.91 -14.71
C ASP A 354 -8.90 -20.56 -14.25
N GLU A 355 -8.24 -19.68 -15.00
CA GLU A 355 -6.89 -19.22 -14.74
C GLU A 355 -6.76 -18.48 -13.40
N LYS A 356 -7.77 -17.70 -13.02
CA LYS A 356 -7.73 -16.91 -11.77
C LYS A 356 -7.76 -17.83 -10.55
N GLU A 357 -8.58 -18.88 -10.58
CA GLU A 357 -8.56 -19.90 -9.55
C GLU A 357 -7.27 -20.71 -9.61
N ARG A 358 -6.84 -21.15 -10.80
CA ARG A 358 -5.65 -21.99 -10.98
C ARG A 358 -4.38 -21.37 -10.41
N ILE A 359 -4.22 -20.04 -10.44
CA ILE A 359 -3.10 -19.34 -9.79
C ILE A 359 -2.98 -19.73 -8.30
N LYS A 360 -4.08 -19.77 -7.54
CA LYS A 360 -4.08 -20.10 -6.11
C LYS A 360 -3.55 -21.51 -5.85
N PHE A 361 -3.96 -22.47 -6.69
CA PHE A 361 -3.49 -23.86 -6.63
C PHE A 361 -2.01 -24.00 -7.00
N ILE A 362 -1.54 -23.22 -7.97
CA ILE A 362 -0.13 -23.18 -8.35
C ILE A 362 0.70 -22.60 -7.20
N LEU A 363 0.31 -21.47 -6.62
CA LEU A 363 1.00 -20.85 -5.48
C LEU A 363 1.07 -21.82 -4.28
N ALA A 364 -0.04 -22.48 -3.97
CA ALA A 364 -0.06 -23.47 -2.91
C ALA A 364 0.88 -24.65 -3.20
N SER A 365 0.85 -25.16 -4.43
CA SER A 365 1.70 -26.27 -4.87
C SER A 365 3.17 -25.90 -4.97
N TYR A 366 3.47 -24.62 -5.21
CA TYR A 366 4.82 -24.07 -5.18
C TYR A 366 5.42 -24.20 -3.78
N ASN A 367 4.62 -23.88 -2.76
CA ASN A 367 5.03 -23.90 -1.36
C ASN A 367 5.07 -25.32 -0.75
N ILE A 368 4.03 -26.13 -0.93
CA ILE A 368 3.89 -27.43 -0.24
C ILE A 368 3.98 -28.65 -1.16
N GLY A 369 4.09 -28.44 -2.46
CA GLY A 369 4.09 -29.49 -3.46
C GLY A 369 2.67 -29.88 -3.91
N PRO A 370 2.50 -30.26 -5.19
CA PRO A 370 1.18 -30.51 -5.78
C PRO A 370 0.46 -31.74 -5.18
N GLY A 371 1.20 -32.71 -4.64
CA GLY A 371 0.60 -33.91 -4.06
C GLY A 371 -0.33 -33.60 -2.89
N HIS A 372 0.07 -32.70 -2.00
CA HIS A 372 -0.77 -32.29 -0.87
C HIS A 372 -1.97 -31.44 -1.30
N VAL A 373 -1.83 -30.66 -2.38
CA VAL A 373 -2.94 -29.90 -2.97
C VAL A 373 -3.96 -30.83 -3.62
N PHE A 374 -3.53 -31.84 -4.38
CA PHE A 374 -4.44 -32.86 -4.94
C PHE A 374 -5.15 -33.69 -3.86
N ASP A 375 -4.48 -34.00 -2.75
CA ASP A 375 -5.16 -34.62 -1.63
C ASP A 375 -6.25 -33.70 -1.04
N ALA A 376 -5.98 -32.39 -0.93
CA ALA A 376 -6.97 -31.42 -0.45
C ALA A 376 -8.15 -31.28 -1.43
N MET A 377 -7.90 -31.31 -2.74
CA MET A 377 -8.95 -31.37 -3.77
C MET A 377 -9.81 -32.64 -3.63
N SER A 378 -9.18 -33.79 -3.40
CA SER A 378 -9.88 -35.07 -3.23
C SER A 378 -10.73 -35.08 -1.95
N LEU A 379 -10.22 -34.47 -0.87
CA LEU A 379 -10.99 -34.27 0.35
C LEU A 379 -12.17 -33.32 0.11
N ALA A 380 -11.97 -32.19 -0.59
CA ALA A 380 -13.03 -31.25 -0.92
C ALA A 380 -14.17 -31.93 -1.66
N GLU A 381 -13.86 -32.67 -2.72
CA GLU A 381 -14.86 -33.43 -3.48
C GLU A 381 -15.58 -34.46 -2.61
N LYS A 382 -14.85 -35.25 -1.81
CA LYS A 382 -15.43 -36.27 -0.91
C LYS A 382 -16.44 -35.67 0.07
N PHE A 383 -16.15 -34.49 0.59
CA PHE A 383 -16.96 -33.81 1.60
C PHE A 383 -17.94 -32.79 0.98
N GLY A 384 -18.17 -32.86 -0.34
CA GLY A 384 -19.24 -32.12 -1.04
C GLY A 384 -18.93 -30.65 -1.32
N LYS A 385 -17.65 -30.26 -1.29
CA LYS A 385 -17.14 -28.95 -1.70
C LYS A 385 -16.64 -29.00 -3.14
N ASP A 386 -16.46 -27.83 -3.76
CA ASP A 386 -15.97 -27.75 -5.15
C ASP A 386 -14.44 -27.86 -5.19
N SER A 387 -13.92 -28.95 -5.77
CA SER A 387 -12.48 -29.18 -5.87
C SER A 387 -11.77 -28.25 -6.85
N ARG A 388 -12.50 -27.41 -7.59
CA ARG A 388 -11.98 -26.42 -8.55
C ARG A 388 -11.91 -25.01 -8.00
N LEU A 389 -12.51 -24.76 -6.83
CA LEU A 389 -12.48 -23.47 -6.16
C LEU A 389 -11.50 -23.53 -4.99
N TRP A 390 -10.70 -22.47 -4.84
CA TRP A 390 -9.76 -22.39 -3.74
C TRP A 390 -10.45 -21.99 -2.45
N ASP A 391 -11.07 -20.80 -2.42
CA ASP A 391 -11.60 -20.16 -1.22
C ASP A 391 -12.86 -20.86 -0.70
N GLU A 392 -12.93 -21.08 0.61
CA GLU A 392 -14.03 -21.80 1.31
C GLU A 392 -14.29 -23.22 0.79
N ASN A 393 -13.31 -23.80 0.08
CA ASN A 393 -13.41 -25.08 -0.60
C ASN A 393 -12.13 -25.88 -0.36
N VAL A 394 -11.16 -25.83 -1.28
CA VAL A 394 -9.93 -26.64 -1.17
C VAL A 394 -9.02 -26.15 -0.03
N ASP A 395 -9.00 -24.84 0.22
CA ASP A 395 -8.25 -24.22 1.31
C ASP A 395 -8.63 -24.79 2.69
N GLU A 396 -9.93 -25.01 2.93
CA GLU A 396 -10.49 -25.56 4.16
C GLU A 396 -9.88 -26.94 4.45
N TYR A 397 -9.78 -27.81 3.44
CA TYR A 397 -9.22 -29.15 3.64
C TYR A 397 -7.71 -29.14 3.75
N LEU A 398 -7.03 -28.24 3.04
CA LEU A 398 -5.58 -28.07 3.20
C LEU A 398 -5.24 -27.65 4.63
N LEU A 399 -5.94 -26.65 5.18
CA LEU A 399 -5.81 -26.19 6.57
C LEU A 399 -6.02 -27.33 7.58
N ASN A 400 -7.00 -28.18 7.31
CA ASN A 400 -7.39 -29.28 8.18
C ASN A 400 -6.53 -30.54 8.04
N LYS A 401 -5.64 -30.61 7.05
CA LYS A 401 -4.81 -31.79 6.74
C LYS A 401 -3.70 -32.11 7.74
N SER A 402 -3.59 -31.32 8.80
CA SER A 402 -2.79 -31.64 9.98
C SER A 402 -3.54 -32.53 10.99
N LYS A 403 -4.87 -32.67 10.86
CA LYS A 403 -5.71 -33.44 11.78
C LYS A 403 -5.85 -34.91 11.31
N PRO A 404 -5.77 -35.90 12.21
CA PRO A 404 -5.81 -37.33 11.87
C PRO A 404 -7.01 -37.79 11.06
N VAL A 405 -8.17 -37.16 11.24
CA VAL A 405 -9.39 -37.50 10.49
C VAL A 405 -9.25 -37.20 8.99
N PHE A 406 -8.45 -36.20 8.62
CA PHE A 406 -8.23 -35.84 7.22
C PHE A 406 -7.00 -36.53 6.63
N TYR A 407 -5.86 -36.53 7.32
CA TYR A 407 -4.64 -37.09 6.69
C TYR A 407 -4.60 -38.63 6.62
N ASN A 408 -5.42 -39.33 7.41
CA ASN A 408 -5.59 -40.79 7.29
C ASN A 408 -6.79 -41.18 6.42
N ASP A 409 -7.47 -40.20 5.82
CA ASP A 409 -8.63 -40.49 4.97
C ASP A 409 -8.20 -41.33 3.75
N PRO A 410 -8.96 -42.37 3.34
CA PRO A 410 -8.60 -43.22 2.21
C PRO A 410 -8.36 -42.51 0.88
N VAL A 411 -8.89 -41.30 0.67
CA VAL A 411 -8.63 -40.51 -0.56
C VAL A 411 -7.27 -39.80 -0.54
N VAL A 412 -6.63 -39.68 0.62
CA VAL A 412 -5.35 -39.00 0.82
C VAL A 412 -4.18 -39.94 0.53
N LYS A 413 -3.29 -39.53 -0.37
CA LYS A 413 -2.13 -40.31 -0.81
C LYS A 413 -0.82 -39.84 -0.18
N TYR A 414 -0.69 -38.56 0.14
CA TYR A 414 0.58 -37.98 0.63
C TYR A 414 0.59 -37.74 2.15
N GLY A 415 -0.50 -38.07 2.85
CA GLY A 415 -0.55 -38.08 4.32
C GLY A 415 -0.52 -36.69 4.96
N TYR A 416 0.09 -36.58 6.14
CA TYR A 416 0.10 -35.38 6.98
C TYR A 416 0.76 -34.19 6.28
N CYS A 417 0.16 -32.99 6.39
CA CYS A 417 0.84 -31.74 6.10
C CYS A 417 0.33 -30.58 6.98
N ARG A 418 1.14 -29.53 7.13
CA ARG A 418 0.76 -28.29 7.84
C ARG A 418 0.25 -27.25 6.85
N GLY A 419 -1.03 -27.32 6.49
CA GLY A 419 -1.60 -26.44 5.46
C GLY A 419 -1.69 -24.96 5.82
N ILE A 420 -1.56 -24.58 7.09
CA ILE A 420 -1.64 -23.16 7.51
C ILE A 420 -0.53 -22.30 6.91
N GLU A 421 0.69 -22.84 6.80
CA GLU A 421 1.82 -22.12 6.21
C GLU A 421 1.55 -21.83 4.72
N THR A 422 0.99 -22.79 4.00
CA THR A 422 0.64 -22.67 2.59
C THR A 422 -0.56 -21.76 2.35
N TYR A 423 -1.59 -21.87 3.20
CA TYR A 423 -2.74 -20.98 3.15
C TYR A 423 -2.32 -19.52 3.28
N ASN A 424 -1.50 -19.22 4.29
CA ASN A 424 -0.95 -17.89 4.49
C ASN A 424 -0.04 -17.46 3.34
N TYR A 425 0.78 -18.36 2.80
CA TYR A 425 1.63 -18.08 1.64
C TYR A 425 0.82 -17.61 0.43
N VAL A 426 -0.28 -18.29 0.08
CA VAL A 426 -1.14 -17.89 -1.05
C VAL A 426 -1.71 -16.48 -0.81
N ILE A 427 -2.23 -16.23 0.40
CA ILE A 427 -2.77 -14.91 0.77
C ILE A 427 -1.70 -13.83 0.67
N GLU A 428 -0.54 -14.03 1.30
CA GLU A 428 0.53 -13.04 1.34
C GLU A 428 1.07 -12.69 -0.06
N VAL A 429 1.14 -13.67 -0.97
CA VAL A 429 1.53 -13.42 -2.37
C VAL A 429 0.47 -12.63 -3.12
N LEU A 430 -0.81 -12.97 -2.99
CA LEU A 430 -1.89 -12.29 -3.69
C LEU A 430 -2.15 -10.88 -3.14
N ASP A 431 -2.15 -10.70 -1.82
CA ASP A 431 -2.35 -9.39 -1.19
C ASP A 431 -1.24 -8.42 -1.59
N ARG A 432 0.01 -8.88 -1.62
CA ARG A 432 1.14 -8.06 -2.09
C ARG A 432 1.08 -7.80 -3.60
N TYR A 433 0.58 -8.74 -4.39
CA TYR A 433 0.36 -8.51 -5.82
C TYR A 433 -0.66 -7.37 -6.03
N GLU A 434 -1.75 -7.32 -5.28
CA GLU A 434 -2.70 -6.21 -5.34
C GLU A 434 -2.08 -4.88 -4.89
N HIS A 435 -1.25 -4.88 -3.84
CA HIS A 435 -0.47 -3.69 -3.47
C HIS A 435 0.42 -3.18 -4.61
N TYR A 436 1.07 -4.09 -5.34
CA TYR A 436 1.89 -3.72 -6.48
C TYR A 436 1.07 -3.12 -7.62
N ARG A 437 -0.09 -3.72 -7.93
CA ARG A 437 -1.01 -3.21 -8.96
C ARG A 437 -1.59 -1.84 -8.63
N ASN A 438 -1.80 -1.55 -7.35
CA ASN A 438 -2.29 -0.25 -6.92
C ASN A 438 -1.33 0.89 -7.29
N ILE A 439 -0.02 0.69 -7.12
CA ILE A 439 0.97 1.77 -7.27
C ILE A 439 1.63 1.77 -8.64
N ILE A 440 1.81 0.61 -9.26
CA ILE A 440 2.53 0.48 -10.52
C ILE A 440 1.50 0.43 -11.65
N PRO A 441 1.35 1.52 -12.43
CA PRO A 441 0.37 1.56 -13.49
C PRO A 441 0.68 0.50 -14.54
N ASP A 442 -0.39 -0.10 -15.06
CA ASP A 442 -0.32 -1.14 -16.05
C ASP A 442 0.39 -0.63 -17.31
N ALA A 443 1.17 -1.47 -17.99
CA ALA A 443 1.87 -1.04 -19.21
C ALA A 443 0.88 -0.64 -20.33
N SER A 444 -0.38 -1.08 -20.24
CA SER A 444 -1.50 -0.69 -21.11
C SER A 444 -2.03 0.72 -20.85
N ASP A 445 -1.90 1.27 -19.64
CA ASP A 445 -2.44 2.59 -19.28
C ASP A 445 -1.54 3.75 -19.72
N ARG A 446 -0.34 3.47 -20.26
CA ARG A 446 0.56 4.47 -20.84
C ARG A 446 0.19 4.90 -22.27
N ARG A 447 -0.94 4.43 -22.80
CA ARG A 447 -1.51 4.86 -24.09
C ARG A 447 -2.84 5.57 -23.85
N GLY A 448 -2.78 6.79 -23.33
CA GLY A 448 -3.89 7.74 -23.25
C GLY A 448 -3.47 9.06 -23.87
#